data_AF-A0A9E1TMW6-F1
#
_entry.id   AF-A0A9E1TMW6-F1
#
_cell.length_a   1.000
_cell.length_b   1.000
_cell.length_c   1.000
_cell.angle_alpha   90.00
_cell.angle_beta   90.00
_cell.angle_gamma   90.00
#
_symmetry.space_group_name_H-M   'P 1'
#
loop_
_entity.id
_entity.type
_entity.pdbx_description
1 polymer ?
#
loop_
_entity_poly.entity_id
_entity_poly.type
_entity_poly.pdbx_seq_one_letter_code
_entity_poly.pdbx_strand_id
1 'polypeptide(L)'
;MHELDDAQFSTKMRGYDPSEVDALLDRARRAIEELHLTERRAEERATLAERQLEEELDAARTARATAEAGVATATADAARIVADARLAASDLCEAAEIEIRGAAEEARSRMLAEIAELEHQRDGVLEQIEVTAAHLGAHRTRLQRAVMDLSTLIDEIEERPGGLAGPDGADQTNPTPVHSEPTPLRTTMHDVPEAVADESSLPEPDWASSSTEVVRPIRLAAAPGASTMDSLGGAVGGDEGDLEAFFADDGS
;
A
#
# COMPACT_ATOMS: atom_id res chain seq x y z
N MET A 1 29.60 82.55 -26.02
CA MET A 1 31.07 82.72 -25.87
C MET A 1 31.57 84.06 -26.41
N HIS A 2 31.08 84.56 -27.56
CA HIS A 2 31.56 85.86 -28.10
C HIS A 2 31.10 87.09 -27.30
N GLU A 3 30.05 86.97 -26.48
CA GLU A 3 29.52 88.10 -25.69
C GLU A 3 30.49 88.64 -24.63
N LEU A 4 31.42 87.83 -24.13
CA LEU A 4 32.46 88.29 -23.19
C LEU A 4 33.67 88.91 -23.90
N ASP A 5 33.92 88.53 -25.15
CA ASP A 5 35.04 89.05 -25.96
C ASP A 5 34.66 90.38 -26.65
N ASP A 6 33.38 90.56 -26.97
CA ASP A 6 32.84 91.74 -27.64
C ASP A 6 32.37 92.84 -26.66
N ALA A 7 32.48 92.60 -25.35
CA ALA A 7 32.00 93.52 -24.32
C ALA A 7 32.89 94.78 -24.21
N GLN A 8 32.37 95.93 -24.65
CA GLN A 8 33.04 97.23 -24.52
C GLN A 8 32.40 98.09 -23.42
N PHE A 9 33.21 98.50 -22.43
CA PHE A 9 32.76 99.31 -21.30
C PHE A 9 33.20 100.78 -21.44
N SER A 10 32.31 101.72 -21.17
CA SER A 10 32.62 103.16 -21.21
C SER A 10 33.49 103.60 -20.02
N THR A 11 34.59 104.32 -20.26
CA THR A 11 35.50 104.82 -19.21
C THR A 11 34.97 106.11 -18.56
N LYS A 12 34.90 106.17 -17.21
CA LYS A 12 34.50 107.37 -16.44
C LYS A 12 35.62 107.78 -15.48
N MET A 13 35.69 109.08 -15.11
CA MET A 13 36.74 109.71 -14.27
C MET A 13 37.01 109.05 -12.89
N ARG A 14 36.21 108.07 -12.47
CA ARG A 14 36.34 107.31 -11.22
C ARG A 14 35.78 105.89 -11.38
N GLY A 15 36.14 105.22 -12.48
CA GLY A 15 35.70 103.86 -12.83
C GLY A 15 36.62 102.75 -12.31
N TYR A 16 36.25 101.50 -12.55
CA TYR A 16 37.11 100.32 -12.33
C TYR A 16 38.35 100.38 -13.23
N ASP A 17 39.47 99.83 -12.76
CA ASP A 17 40.69 99.70 -13.56
C ASP A 17 40.43 98.75 -14.74
N PRO A 18 40.55 99.21 -16.00
CA PRO A 18 40.32 98.36 -17.17
C PRO A 18 41.14 97.08 -17.16
N SER A 19 42.39 97.12 -16.66
CA SER A 19 43.27 95.96 -16.64
C SER A 19 42.83 94.87 -15.65
N GLU A 20 42.23 95.26 -14.52
CA GLU A 20 41.66 94.33 -13.55
C GLU A 20 40.36 93.71 -14.05
N VAL A 21 39.53 94.50 -14.75
CA VAL A 21 38.30 94.02 -15.39
C VAL A 21 38.62 93.00 -16.48
N ASP A 22 39.60 93.28 -17.35
CA ASP A 22 40.06 92.35 -18.38
C ASP A 22 40.59 91.04 -17.76
N ALA A 23 41.39 91.14 -16.70
CA ALA A 23 41.90 89.95 -15.98
C ALA A 23 40.80 89.12 -15.31
N LEU A 24 39.69 89.75 -14.90
CA LEU A 24 38.51 89.07 -14.36
C LEU A 24 37.71 88.38 -15.47
N LEU A 25 37.47 89.06 -16.60
CA LEU A 25 36.77 88.49 -17.75
C LEU A 25 37.51 87.30 -18.33
N ASP A 26 38.84 87.37 -18.42
CA ASP A 26 39.70 86.26 -18.81
C ASP A 26 39.53 85.04 -17.89
N ARG A 27 39.42 85.28 -16.58
CA ARG A 27 39.25 84.23 -15.58
C ARG A 27 37.85 83.64 -15.63
N ALA A 28 36.83 84.47 -15.82
CA ALA A 28 35.44 84.04 -16.01
C ALA A 28 35.29 83.19 -17.28
N ARG A 29 35.92 83.58 -18.38
CA ARG A 29 35.94 82.81 -19.63
C ARG A 29 36.54 81.42 -19.42
N ARG A 30 37.72 81.33 -18.80
CA ARG A 30 38.36 80.04 -18.49
C ARG A 30 37.48 79.17 -17.59
N ALA A 31 36.83 79.76 -16.59
CA ALA A 31 35.92 79.02 -15.71
C ALA A 31 34.66 78.50 -16.44
N ILE A 32 34.10 79.27 -17.38
CA ILE A 32 32.96 78.85 -18.21
C ILE A 32 33.38 77.74 -19.17
N GLU A 33 34.55 77.84 -19.80
CA GLU A 33 35.10 76.78 -20.65
C GLU A 33 35.31 75.48 -19.87
N GLU A 34 35.88 75.59 -18.67
CA GLU A 34 36.07 74.46 -17.76
C GLU A 34 34.71 73.84 -17.37
N LEU A 35 33.72 74.66 -17.01
CA LEU A 35 32.38 74.18 -16.66
C LEU A 35 31.75 73.40 -17.81
N HIS A 36 31.73 73.94 -19.04
CA HIS A 36 31.17 73.24 -20.20
C HIS A 36 31.90 71.94 -20.52
N LEU A 37 33.21 71.90 -20.34
CA LEU A 37 33.98 70.70 -20.55
C LEU A 37 33.73 69.66 -19.43
N THR A 38 33.49 70.08 -18.19
CA THR A 38 33.04 69.17 -17.12
C THR A 38 31.62 68.66 -17.35
N GLU A 39 30.72 69.51 -17.84
CA GLU A 39 29.35 69.16 -18.22
C GLU A 39 29.33 68.10 -19.31
N ARG A 40 30.04 68.32 -20.43
CA ARG A 40 30.15 67.33 -21.51
C ARG A 40 30.70 65.99 -21.03
N ARG A 41 31.74 66.01 -20.19
CA ARG A 41 32.29 64.77 -19.59
C ARG A 41 31.32 64.09 -18.64
N ALA A 42 30.46 64.85 -17.96
CA ALA A 42 29.41 64.27 -17.13
C ALA A 42 28.30 63.64 -17.99
N GLU A 43 27.87 64.31 -19.06
CA GLU A 43 26.90 63.79 -20.03
C GLU A 43 27.42 62.53 -20.73
N GLU A 44 28.68 62.52 -21.19
CA GLU A 44 29.31 61.34 -21.80
C GLU A 44 29.35 60.15 -20.83
N ARG A 45 29.65 60.40 -19.55
CA ARG A 45 29.62 59.34 -18.53
C ARG A 45 28.19 58.86 -18.23
N ALA A 46 27.23 59.76 -18.16
CA ALA A 46 25.82 59.43 -17.92
C ALA A 46 25.27 58.57 -19.08
N THR A 47 25.49 59.00 -20.32
CA THR A 47 25.05 58.26 -21.51
C THR A 47 25.73 56.90 -21.64
N LEU A 48 27.00 56.78 -21.23
CA LEU A 48 27.68 55.48 -21.18
C LEU A 48 27.07 54.57 -20.11
N ALA A 49 26.80 55.10 -18.91
CA ALA A 49 26.17 54.34 -17.82
C ALA A 49 24.75 53.90 -18.20
N GLU A 50 23.96 54.75 -18.85
CA GLU A 50 22.62 54.40 -19.34
C GLU A 50 22.66 53.26 -20.36
N ARG A 51 23.63 53.27 -21.29
CA ARG A 51 23.81 52.17 -22.25
C ARG A 51 24.17 50.87 -21.57
N GLN A 52 25.09 50.91 -20.60
CA GLN A 52 25.47 49.72 -19.82
C GLN A 52 24.28 49.14 -19.05
N LEU A 53 23.47 50.01 -18.42
CA LEU A 53 22.27 49.57 -17.71
C LEU A 53 21.24 48.95 -18.67
N GLU A 54 21.02 49.51 -19.87
CA GLU A 54 20.09 48.90 -20.83
C GLU A 54 20.59 47.54 -21.31
N GLU A 55 21.90 47.40 -21.57
CA GLU A 55 22.51 46.12 -21.94
C GLU A 55 22.33 45.06 -20.84
N GLU A 56 22.55 45.43 -19.57
CA GLU A 56 22.33 44.55 -18.42
C GLU A 56 20.85 44.20 -18.23
N LEU A 57 19.93 45.14 -18.44
CA LEU A 57 18.49 44.90 -18.37
C LEU A 57 18.02 43.95 -19.47
N ASP A 58 18.53 44.08 -20.68
CA ASP A 58 18.22 43.16 -21.78
C ASP A 58 18.79 41.77 -21.52
N ALA A 59 20.01 41.68 -20.99
CA ALA A 59 20.57 40.41 -20.53
C ALA A 59 19.72 39.78 -19.41
N ALA A 60 19.23 40.57 -18.45
CA ALA A 60 18.37 40.08 -17.39
C ALA A 60 16.98 39.65 -17.90
N ARG A 61 16.37 40.39 -18.83
CA ARG A 61 15.09 40.04 -19.47
C ARG A 61 15.20 38.72 -20.25
N THR A 62 16.28 38.53 -21.00
CA THR A 62 16.51 37.29 -21.76
C THR A 62 16.78 36.10 -20.84
N ALA A 63 17.60 36.27 -19.80
CA ALA A 63 17.84 35.24 -18.78
C ALA A 63 16.55 34.85 -18.03
N ARG A 64 15.70 35.84 -17.72
CA ARG A 64 14.39 35.59 -17.12
C ARG A 64 13.47 34.81 -18.07
N ALA A 65 13.40 35.21 -19.34
CA ALA A 65 12.56 34.52 -20.33
C ALA A 65 12.99 33.05 -20.54
N THR A 66 14.30 32.77 -20.54
CA THR A 66 14.80 31.40 -20.64
C THR A 66 14.51 30.58 -19.37
N ALA A 67 14.64 31.17 -18.19
CA ALA A 67 14.27 30.53 -16.93
C ALA A 67 12.77 30.22 -16.86
N GLU A 68 11.92 31.19 -17.22
CA GLU A 68 10.45 31.01 -17.25
C GLU A 68 10.05 29.92 -18.26
N ALA A 69 10.68 29.87 -19.44
CA ALA A 69 10.47 28.78 -20.40
C ALA A 69 10.88 27.41 -19.82
N GLY A 70 12.02 27.35 -19.13
CA GLY A 70 12.47 26.12 -18.45
C GLY A 70 11.49 25.65 -17.37
N VAL A 71 10.97 26.57 -16.55
CA VAL A 71 9.94 26.26 -15.54
C VAL A 71 8.64 25.79 -16.21
N ALA A 72 8.22 26.42 -17.31
CA ALA A 72 7.02 26.01 -18.04
C ALA A 72 7.17 24.58 -18.62
N THR A 73 8.34 24.24 -19.16
CA THR A 73 8.62 22.88 -19.64
C THR A 73 8.65 21.87 -18.49
N ALA A 74 9.37 22.17 -17.40
CA ALA A 74 9.47 21.26 -16.26
C ALA A 74 8.11 21.01 -15.58
N THR A 75 7.27 22.04 -15.49
CA THR A 75 5.90 21.91 -14.94
C THR A 75 4.99 21.09 -15.84
N ALA A 76 5.08 21.26 -17.16
CA ALA A 76 4.34 20.42 -18.12
C ALA A 76 4.79 18.95 -18.06
N ASP A 77 6.09 18.69 -17.98
CA ASP A 77 6.63 17.34 -17.85
C ASP A 77 6.23 16.67 -16.54
N ALA A 78 6.29 17.40 -15.42
CA ALA A 78 5.83 16.90 -14.12
C ALA A 78 4.33 16.56 -14.15
N ALA A 79 3.50 17.42 -14.75
CA ALA A 79 2.07 17.17 -14.88
C ALA A 79 1.78 15.90 -15.71
N ARG A 80 2.53 15.69 -16.80
CA ARG A 80 2.43 14.48 -17.63
C ARG A 80 2.81 13.23 -16.85
N ILE A 81 3.94 13.23 -16.14
CA ILE A 81 4.38 12.09 -15.31
C ILE A 81 3.32 11.72 -14.27
N VAL A 82 2.74 12.72 -13.59
CA VAL A 82 1.68 12.49 -12.59
C VAL A 82 0.42 11.93 -13.23
N ALA A 83 0.03 12.40 -14.41
CA ALA A 83 -1.12 11.86 -15.14
C ALA A 83 -0.89 10.40 -15.55
N ASP A 84 0.27 10.09 -16.12
CA ASP A 84 0.65 8.73 -16.54
C ASP A 84 0.69 7.78 -15.34
N ALA A 85 1.28 8.21 -14.21
CA ALA A 85 1.32 7.42 -12.99
C ALA A 85 -0.08 7.15 -12.41
N ARG A 86 -1.00 8.11 -12.51
CA ARG A 86 -2.39 7.94 -12.05
C ARG A 86 -3.16 6.94 -12.91
N LEU A 87 -2.97 6.98 -14.23
CA LEU A 87 -3.57 6.00 -15.14
C LEU A 87 -3.02 4.60 -14.87
N ALA A 88 -1.70 4.45 -14.76
CA ALA A 88 -1.09 3.16 -14.43
C ALA A 88 -1.58 2.61 -13.08
N ALA A 89 -1.78 3.48 -12.08
CA ALA A 89 -2.34 3.08 -10.79
C ALA A 89 -3.81 2.65 -10.90
N SER A 90 -4.66 3.33 -11.70
CA SER A 90 -6.05 2.88 -11.89
C SER A 90 -6.11 1.54 -12.60
N ASP A 91 -5.29 1.35 -13.63
CA ASP A 91 -5.23 0.11 -14.39
C ASP A 91 -4.79 -1.07 -13.50
N LEU A 92 -3.81 -0.85 -12.61
CA LEU A 92 -3.37 -1.86 -11.65
C LEU A 92 -4.45 -2.17 -10.62
N CYS A 93 -5.16 -1.16 -10.11
CA CYS A 93 -6.29 -1.37 -9.20
C CYS A 93 -7.41 -2.17 -9.86
N GLU A 94 -7.77 -1.86 -11.11
CA GLU A 94 -8.79 -2.59 -11.86
C GLU A 94 -8.37 -4.04 -12.10
N ALA A 95 -7.12 -4.26 -12.53
CA ALA A 95 -6.57 -5.60 -12.73
C ALA A 95 -6.58 -6.42 -11.43
N ALA A 96 -6.13 -5.83 -10.32
CA ALA A 96 -6.14 -6.48 -9.01
C ALA A 96 -7.58 -6.79 -8.53
N GLU A 97 -8.53 -5.90 -8.78
CA GLU A 97 -9.94 -6.14 -8.42
C GLU A 97 -10.54 -7.31 -9.22
N ILE A 98 -10.23 -7.41 -10.51
CA ILE A 98 -10.64 -8.53 -11.35
C ILE A 98 -10.02 -9.84 -10.83
N GLU A 99 -8.73 -9.84 -10.50
CA GLU A 99 -8.04 -11.02 -9.96
C GLU A 99 -8.62 -11.47 -8.63
N ILE A 100 -8.82 -10.55 -7.67
CA ILE A 100 -9.40 -10.84 -6.36
C ILE A 100 -10.81 -11.41 -6.51
N ARG A 101 -11.64 -10.82 -7.39
CA ARG A 101 -12.99 -11.31 -7.66
C ARG A 101 -12.94 -12.72 -8.26
N GLY A 102 -12.08 -12.95 -9.25
CA GLY A 102 -11.88 -14.26 -9.87
C GLY A 102 -11.46 -15.31 -8.84
N ALA A 103 -10.43 -15.03 -8.04
CA ALA A 103 -9.96 -15.93 -6.99
C ALA A 103 -11.05 -16.24 -5.95
N ALA A 104 -11.87 -15.27 -5.58
CA ALA A 104 -12.98 -15.46 -4.65
C ALA A 104 -14.11 -16.32 -5.26
N GLU A 105 -14.40 -16.18 -6.55
CA GLU A 105 -15.35 -17.02 -7.27
C GLU A 105 -14.85 -18.45 -7.44
N GLU A 106 -13.57 -18.64 -7.76
CA GLU A 106 -12.92 -19.94 -7.81
C GLU A 106 -12.90 -20.64 -6.45
N ALA A 107 -12.58 -19.91 -5.37
CA ALA A 107 -12.61 -20.46 -4.01
C ALA A 107 -14.02 -20.89 -3.60
N ARG A 108 -15.05 -20.08 -3.89
CA ARG A 108 -16.45 -20.44 -3.64
C ARG A 108 -16.87 -21.68 -4.45
N SER A 109 -16.49 -21.74 -5.72
CA SER A 109 -16.81 -22.87 -6.60
C SER A 109 -16.18 -24.16 -6.10
N ARG A 110 -14.92 -24.11 -5.65
CA ARG A 110 -14.23 -25.25 -5.02
C ARG A 110 -14.94 -25.72 -3.76
N MET A 111 -15.28 -24.81 -2.86
CA MET A 111 -15.98 -25.15 -1.61
C MET A 111 -17.34 -25.82 -1.87
N LEU A 112 -18.11 -25.32 -2.85
CA LEU A 112 -19.39 -25.94 -3.22
C LEU A 112 -19.20 -27.34 -3.82
N ALA A 113 -18.16 -27.55 -4.63
CA ALA A 113 -17.84 -28.87 -5.18
C ALA A 113 -17.43 -29.85 -4.07
N GLU A 114 -16.61 -29.41 -3.11
CA GLU A 114 -16.22 -30.21 -1.94
C GLU A 114 -17.44 -30.57 -1.08
N ILE A 115 -18.36 -29.64 -0.84
CA ILE A 115 -19.62 -29.91 -0.12
C ILE A 115 -20.44 -30.97 -0.85
N ALA A 116 -20.61 -30.84 -2.17
CA ALA A 116 -21.37 -31.82 -2.95
C ALA A 116 -20.74 -33.22 -2.90
N GLU A 117 -19.41 -33.30 -2.94
CA GLU A 117 -18.68 -34.57 -2.81
C GLU A 117 -18.87 -35.18 -1.41
N LEU A 118 -18.77 -34.38 -0.34
CA LEU A 118 -19.00 -34.85 1.03
C LEU A 118 -20.46 -35.30 1.25
N GLU A 119 -21.42 -34.62 0.66
CA GLU A 119 -22.83 -35.03 0.68
C GLU A 119 -23.03 -36.37 -0.04
N HIS A 120 -22.40 -36.55 -1.21
CA HIS A 120 -22.43 -37.83 -1.91
C HIS A 120 -21.83 -38.97 -1.09
N GLN A 121 -20.67 -38.72 -0.45
CA GLN A 121 -20.03 -39.70 0.44
C GLN A 121 -20.90 -40.04 1.66
N ARG A 122 -21.51 -39.02 2.29
CA ARG A 122 -22.45 -39.21 3.41
C ARG A 122 -23.61 -40.11 2.99
N ASP A 123 -24.23 -39.80 1.85
CA ASP A 123 -25.39 -40.55 1.37
C ASP A 123 -25.01 -42.01 1.07
N GLY A 124 -23.82 -42.24 0.50
CA GLY A 124 -23.28 -43.59 0.31
C GLY A 124 -23.05 -44.36 1.62
N VAL A 125 -22.54 -43.70 2.68
CA VAL A 125 -22.38 -44.32 4.00
C VAL A 125 -23.74 -44.63 4.63
N LEU A 126 -24.72 -43.73 4.50
CA LEU A 126 -26.07 -43.96 5.01
C LEU A 126 -26.73 -45.16 4.32
N GLU A 127 -26.56 -45.31 3.00
CA GLU A 127 -27.04 -46.48 2.25
C GLU A 127 -26.36 -47.77 2.76
N GLN A 128 -25.06 -47.75 2.99
CA GLN A 128 -24.34 -48.91 3.56
C GLN A 128 -24.85 -49.28 4.97
N ILE A 129 -25.13 -48.28 5.81
CA ILE A 129 -25.74 -48.50 7.13
C ILE A 129 -27.12 -49.15 6.99
N GLU A 130 -27.95 -48.66 6.07
CA GLU A 130 -29.28 -49.22 5.83
C GLU A 130 -29.20 -50.69 5.38
N VAL A 131 -28.33 -51.01 4.42
CA VAL A 131 -28.11 -52.38 3.92
C VAL A 131 -27.61 -53.31 5.03
N THR A 132 -26.65 -52.86 5.83
CA THR A 132 -26.11 -53.67 6.93
C THR A 132 -27.14 -53.87 8.06
N ALA A 133 -27.91 -52.84 8.40
CA ALA A 133 -29.01 -52.94 9.36
C ALA A 133 -30.09 -53.93 8.90
N ALA A 134 -30.45 -53.91 7.61
CA ALA A 134 -31.36 -54.88 7.02
C ALA A 134 -30.79 -56.31 7.10
N HIS A 135 -29.50 -56.49 6.81
CA HIS A 135 -28.83 -57.80 6.93
C HIS A 135 -28.83 -58.33 8.37
N LEU A 136 -28.49 -57.49 9.35
CA LEU A 136 -28.53 -57.85 10.77
C LEU A 136 -29.97 -58.18 11.22
N GLY A 137 -30.97 -57.44 10.74
CA GLY A 137 -32.38 -57.72 10.96
C GLY A 137 -32.78 -59.10 10.45
N ALA A 138 -32.40 -59.44 9.21
CA ALA A 138 -32.66 -60.74 8.62
C ALA A 138 -31.96 -61.88 9.39
N HIS A 139 -30.71 -61.67 9.82
CA HIS A 139 -29.97 -62.63 10.65
C HIS A 139 -30.65 -62.86 12.00
N ARG A 140 -31.08 -61.78 12.68
CA ARG A 140 -31.82 -61.86 13.94
C ARG A 140 -33.10 -62.67 13.79
N THR A 141 -33.92 -62.37 12.78
CA THR A 141 -35.16 -63.11 12.51
C THR A 141 -34.90 -64.60 12.24
N ARG A 142 -33.81 -64.92 11.54
CA ARG A 142 -33.40 -66.32 11.29
C ARG A 142 -33.01 -67.04 12.58
N LEU A 143 -32.22 -66.40 13.44
CA LEU A 143 -31.86 -66.95 14.75
C LEU A 143 -33.09 -67.16 15.64
N GLN A 144 -33.99 -66.18 15.69
CA GLN A 144 -35.23 -66.30 16.45
C GLN A 144 -36.08 -67.48 15.98
N ARG A 145 -36.20 -67.67 14.65
CA ARG A 145 -36.89 -68.83 14.09
C ARG A 145 -36.20 -70.14 14.48
N ALA A 146 -34.87 -70.23 14.33
CA ALA A 146 -34.14 -71.43 14.71
C ALA A 146 -34.27 -71.76 16.21
N VAL A 147 -34.27 -70.75 17.08
CA VAL A 147 -34.52 -70.92 18.53
C VAL A 147 -35.94 -71.43 18.79
N MET A 148 -36.94 -70.85 18.12
CA MET A 148 -38.33 -71.30 18.21
C MET A 148 -38.48 -72.76 17.76
N ASP A 149 -37.89 -73.12 16.62
CA ASP A 149 -37.91 -74.49 16.07
C ASP A 149 -37.19 -75.49 17.03
N LEU A 150 -36.11 -75.07 17.69
CA LEU A 150 -35.44 -75.88 18.71
C LEU A 150 -36.29 -76.03 19.98
N SER A 151 -36.97 -74.97 20.43
CA SER A 151 -37.89 -75.09 21.57
C SER A 151 -39.05 -76.02 21.28
N THR A 152 -39.64 -75.96 20.09
CA THR A 152 -40.71 -76.91 19.72
C THR A 152 -40.20 -78.35 19.67
N LEU A 153 -38.96 -78.57 19.21
CA LEU A 153 -38.34 -79.90 19.22
C LEU A 153 -38.12 -80.42 20.65
N ILE A 154 -37.73 -79.55 21.59
CA ILE A 154 -37.57 -79.91 23.00
C ILE A 154 -38.92 -80.28 23.62
N ASP A 155 -39.95 -79.46 23.40
CA ASP A 155 -41.31 -79.72 23.89
C ASP A 155 -41.85 -81.07 23.36
N GLU A 156 -41.62 -81.38 22.07
CA GLU A 156 -41.98 -82.68 21.47
C GLU A 156 -41.23 -83.88 22.09
N ILE A 157 -39.98 -83.69 22.55
CA ILE A 157 -39.22 -84.73 23.26
C ILE A 157 -39.79 -84.95 24.66
N GLU A 158 -40.19 -83.88 25.36
CA GLU A 158 -40.79 -83.98 26.69
C GLU A 158 -42.19 -84.60 26.66
N GLU A 159 -42.98 -84.38 25.61
CA GLU A 159 -44.30 -84.99 25.42
C GLU A 159 -44.24 -86.48 25.01
N ARG A 160 -43.05 -87.05 24.86
CA ARG A 160 -42.85 -88.47 24.51
C ARG A 160 -43.05 -89.38 25.74
N PRO A 161 -44.10 -90.22 25.80
CA PRO A 161 -44.32 -91.10 26.96
C PRO A 161 -43.23 -92.18 27.04
N GLY A 162 -42.61 -92.31 28.21
CA GLY A 162 -41.50 -93.24 28.44
C GLY A 162 -41.89 -94.72 28.29
N GLY A 163 -41.16 -95.44 27.42
CA GLY A 163 -41.20 -96.89 27.29
C GLY A 163 -40.07 -97.42 26.38
N LEU A 164 -39.19 -98.27 26.93
CA LEU A 164 -37.95 -98.82 26.35
C LEU A 164 -38.16 -100.04 25.44
N ALA A 165 -37.32 -100.21 24.41
CA ALA A 165 -36.47 -101.40 24.11
C ALA A 165 -35.99 -101.43 22.64
N GLY A 166 -34.68 -101.66 22.40
CA GLY A 166 -34.11 -102.12 21.12
C GLY A 166 -34.40 -103.62 20.85
N PRO A 167 -34.02 -104.22 19.70
CA PRO A 167 -32.60 -104.29 19.25
C PRO A 167 -32.34 -104.23 17.71
N ASP A 168 -31.04 -104.15 17.36
CA ASP A 168 -30.28 -104.57 16.15
C ASP A 168 -30.88 -104.34 14.75
N GLY A 169 -30.18 -103.82 13.73
CA GLY A 169 -28.75 -103.73 13.45
C GLY A 169 -28.54 -103.93 11.94
N ALA A 170 -27.60 -103.16 11.35
CA ALA A 170 -27.16 -103.12 9.94
C ALA A 170 -28.09 -102.38 8.95
N ASP A 171 -27.62 -101.53 8.02
CA ASP A 171 -26.29 -101.45 7.40
C ASP A 171 -25.96 -100.02 6.92
N GLN A 172 -24.66 -99.78 6.81
CA GLN A 172 -23.97 -98.52 6.53
C GLN A 172 -24.24 -97.95 5.13
N THR A 173 -24.10 -96.63 4.97
CA THR A 173 -23.04 -96.04 4.13
C THR A 173 -22.87 -94.55 4.43
N ASN A 174 -21.71 -94.22 5.00
CA ASN A 174 -21.16 -92.86 5.09
C ASN A 174 -21.04 -92.24 3.69
N PRO A 175 -21.45 -90.97 3.49
CA PRO A 175 -20.72 -90.06 2.63
C PRO A 175 -19.65 -89.34 3.46
N THR A 176 -18.42 -89.52 2.99
CA THR A 176 -17.15 -88.93 3.36
C THR A 176 -17.23 -87.46 3.80
N PRO A 177 -16.56 -87.06 4.90
CA PRO A 177 -16.40 -85.65 5.23
C PRO A 177 -15.40 -85.03 4.26
N VAL A 178 -15.86 -84.10 3.43
CA VAL A 178 -14.95 -83.22 2.71
C VAL A 178 -14.36 -82.26 3.74
N HIS A 179 -13.14 -82.57 4.16
CA HIS A 179 -12.23 -81.58 4.72
C HIS A 179 -12.06 -80.47 3.69
N SER A 180 -12.81 -79.38 3.82
CA SER A 180 -12.38 -78.09 3.32
C SER A 180 -11.55 -77.46 4.43
N GLU A 181 -10.24 -77.41 4.21
CA GLU A 181 -9.32 -76.59 4.99
C GLU A 181 -9.91 -75.19 5.23
N PRO A 182 -9.73 -74.60 6.43
CA PRO A 182 -9.84 -73.16 6.53
C PRO A 182 -8.73 -72.57 5.65
N THR A 183 -9.13 -71.98 4.53
CA THR A 183 -8.26 -71.06 3.78
C THR A 183 -7.63 -70.11 4.79
N PRO A 184 -6.28 -70.02 4.87
CA PRO A 184 -5.63 -69.15 5.82
C PRO A 184 -6.14 -67.72 5.60
N LEU A 185 -6.38 -67.05 6.72
CA LEU A 185 -6.38 -65.59 6.81
C LEU A 185 -5.21 -65.08 5.96
N ARG A 186 -5.51 -64.58 4.77
CA ARG A 186 -4.61 -63.67 4.10
C ARG A 186 -4.77 -62.36 4.84
N THR A 187 -4.06 -62.26 5.98
CA THR A 187 -3.46 -61.02 6.41
C THR A 187 -2.67 -60.52 5.22
N THR A 188 -3.32 -59.78 4.32
CA THR A 188 -2.61 -58.72 3.63
C THR A 188 -2.21 -57.80 4.76
N MET A 189 -0.94 -57.92 5.14
CA MET A 189 -0.24 -56.84 5.80
C MET A 189 -0.64 -55.58 5.03
N HIS A 190 -1.51 -54.78 5.64
CA HIS A 190 -1.37 -53.35 5.47
C HIS A 190 0.08 -53.11 5.82
N ASP A 191 0.80 -52.62 4.83
CA ASP A 191 2.02 -51.87 5.00
C ASP A 191 1.71 -50.84 6.08
N VAL A 192 1.99 -51.20 7.32
CA VAL A 192 2.15 -50.25 8.41
C VAL A 192 3.52 -49.68 8.10
N PRO A 193 3.64 -48.44 7.62
CA PRO A 193 4.92 -47.79 7.70
C PRO A 193 5.32 -47.82 9.17
N GLU A 194 6.42 -48.50 9.44
CA GLU A 194 7.21 -48.40 10.66
C GLU A 194 7.66 -46.95 10.79
N ALA A 195 6.76 -46.10 11.24
CA ALA A 195 7.07 -44.88 11.94
C ALA A 195 6.81 -45.19 13.41
N VAL A 196 7.84 -45.76 14.04
CA VAL A 196 8.11 -45.49 15.45
C VAL A 196 8.07 -43.98 15.61
N ALA A 197 6.89 -43.48 15.99
CA ALA A 197 6.76 -42.19 16.61
C ALA A 197 7.53 -42.31 17.93
N ASP A 198 8.75 -41.81 17.89
CA ASP A 198 9.44 -41.24 19.02
C ASP A 198 8.45 -40.24 19.66
N GLU A 199 7.68 -40.70 20.66
CA GLU A 199 6.91 -39.84 21.55
C GLU A 199 7.89 -39.08 22.43
N SER A 200 8.63 -38.14 21.84
CA SER A 200 9.29 -37.08 22.57
C SER A 200 9.65 -35.94 21.62
N SER A 201 8.99 -34.79 21.83
CA SER A 201 9.33 -33.47 21.30
C SER A 201 8.65 -33.05 19.98
N LEU A 202 7.33 -32.83 20.04
CA LEU A 202 6.74 -31.73 19.25
C LEU A 202 6.89 -30.44 20.09
N PRO A 203 7.39 -29.33 19.51
CA PRO A 203 7.45 -28.07 20.23
C PRO A 203 6.02 -27.58 20.51
N GLU A 204 5.79 -27.16 21.76
CA GLU A 204 4.55 -26.48 22.16
C GLU A 204 4.32 -25.29 21.23
N PRO A 205 3.12 -25.12 20.67
CA PRO A 205 2.94 -24.01 19.75
C PRO A 205 2.70 -22.68 20.48
N ASP A 206 3.26 -21.61 19.93
CA ASP A 206 3.41 -20.28 20.55
C ASP A 206 2.11 -19.43 20.55
N TRP A 207 0.95 -19.99 20.89
CA TRP A 207 -0.27 -19.17 21.03
C TRP A 207 -0.34 -18.40 22.35
N ALA A 208 0.62 -18.60 23.26
CA ALA A 208 0.66 -17.93 24.56
C ALA A 208 1.27 -16.50 24.53
N SER A 209 1.77 -16.02 23.39
CA SER A 209 2.49 -14.74 23.32
C SER A 209 1.81 -13.62 22.52
N SER A 210 0.56 -13.78 22.07
CA SER A 210 -0.18 -12.69 21.39
C SER A 210 -1.60 -12.50 21.93
N SER A 211 -1.71 -12.36 23.25
CA SER A 211 -2.97 -11.92 23.89
C SER A 211 -2.74 -10.71 24.79
N THR A 212 -2.30 -9.60 24.20
CA THR A 212 -2.69 -8.24 24.60
C THR A 212 -2.36 -7.25 23.47
N GLU A 213 -3.11 -7.28 22.37
CA GLU A 213 -3.25 -6.09 21.54
C GLU A 213 -4.72 -5.70 21.53
N VAL A 214 -5.05 -4.82 22.46
CA VAL A 214 -6.35 -4.19 22.59
C VAL A 214 -6.61 -3.41 21.31
N VAL A 215 -7.65 -3.80 20.58
CA VAL A 215 -8.23 -3.05 19.46
C VAL A 215 -8.39 -1.59 19.89
N ARG A 216 -7.55 -0.70 19.36
CA ARG A 216 -7.79 0.74 19.45
C ARG A 216 -8.76 1.12 18.34
N PRO A 217 -9.93 1.73 18.64
CA PRO A 217 -10.74 2.32 17.59
C PRO A 217 -9.93 3.42 16.91
N ILE A 218 -9.92 3.40 15.57
CA ILE A 218 -9.35 4.47 14.75
C ILE A 218 -10.09 5.76 15.14
N ARG A 219 -9.44 6.59 15.96
CA ARG A 219 -9.84 7.99 16.11
C ARG A 219 -9.35 8.70 14.86
N LEU A 220 -10.28 8.99 13.95
CA LEU A 220 -10.10 10.01 12.94
C LEU A 220 -9.81 11.32 13.70
N ALA A 221 -8.53 11.70 13.78
CA ALA A 221 -8.13 12.95 14.39
C ALA A 221 -8.66 14.08 13.50
N ALA A 222 -9.80 14.65 13.92
CA ALA A 222 -10.21 15.96 13.49
C ALA A 222 -9.05 16.93 13.74
N ALA A 223 -8.75 17.72 12.72
CA ALA A 223 -7.80 18.82 12.78
C ALA A 223 -8.02 19.68 14.04
N PRO A 224 -6.96 20.13 14.72
CA PRO A 224 -7.14 21.00 15.87
C PRO A 224 -7.61 22.38 15.39
N GLY A 225 -8.83 22.76 15.78
CA GLY A 225 -9.23 24.16 15.85
C GLY A 225 -10.33 24.60 14.88
N ALA A 226 -11.53 24.02 14.99
CA ALA A 226 -12.74 24.72 14.56
C ALA A 226 -13.86 24.48 15.57
N SER A 227 -13.98 25.40 16.54
CA SER A 227 -15.25 26.03 16.94
C SER A 227 -15.00 26.93 18.15
N THR A 228 -15.13 28.25 17.96
CA THR A 228 -16.30 29.03 18.42
C THR A 228 -16.05 30.49 18.08
N MET A 229 -17.01 31.11 17.37
CA MET A 229 -17.13 32.57 17.25
C MET A 229 -17.14 33.19 18.65
N ASP A 230 -16.29 34.19 18.92
CA ASP A 230 -16.71 35.54 19.32
C ASP A 230 -15.50 36.47 19.51
N SER A 231 -15.69 37.74 19.16
CA SER A 231 -15.00 38.95 19.67
C SER A 231 -13.55 39.28 19.28
N LEU A 232 -13.45 40.21 18.31
CA LEU A 232 -12.78 41.53 18.41
C LEU A 232 -11.37 41.64 19.04
N GLY A 233 -10.38 42.06 18.24
CA GLY A 233 -9.39 43.07 18.65
C GLY A 233 -7.89 42.71 18.60
N GLY A 234 -7.19 43.22 17.56
CA GLY A 234 -5.87 43.89 17.60
C GLY A 234 -4.59 43.23 18.14
N ALA A 235 -3.51 43.30 17.33
CA ALA A 235 -2.05 43.41 17.61
C ALA A 235 -1.28 42.46 16.66
N VAL A 236 -0.48 42.86 15.65
CA VAL A 236 0.76 43.68 15.59
C VAL A 236 1.86 43.19 16.55
N GLY A 237 2.93 42.65 15.96
CA GLY A 237 4.20 42.21 16.56
C GLY A 237 4.60 40.86 15.95
N GLY A 238 5.54 40.71 15.01
CA GLY A 238 6.81 41.41 14.87
C GLY A 238 7.86 40.62 15.66
N ASP A 239 8.37 39.51 15.11
CA ASP A 239 9.48 38.77 15.71
C ASP A 239 10.76 39.12 14.94
N GLU A 240 11.59 39.97 15.55
CA GLU A 240 12.85 40.52 15.04
C GLU A 240 14.05 39.59 15.34
N GLY A 241 13.83 38.33 15.69
CA GLY A 241 14.90 37.40 16.10
C GLY A 241 15.69 36.72 14.96
N ASP A 242 15.14 36.65 13.74
CA ASP A 242 15.68 35.79 12.68
C ASP A 242 16.66 36.49 11.71
N LEU A 243 16.90 37.80 11.85
CA LEU A 243 17.79 38.55 10.95
C LEU A 243 19.23 38.72 11.48
N GLU A 244 19.48 38.47 12.76
CA GLU A 244 20.82 38.66 13.37
C GLU A 244 21.77 37.46 13.17
N ALA A 245 21.24 36.27 12.85
CA ALA A 245 22.05 35.08 12.60
C ALA A 245 22.74 35.08 11.21
N PHE A 246 22.28 35.92 10.27
CA PHE A 246 22.82 35.96 8.90
C PHE A 246 24.08 36.84 8.77
N PHE A 247 24.29 37.81 9.66
CA PHE A 247 25.42 38.75 9.57
C PHE A 247 26.60 38.42 10.51
N ALA A 248 26.53 37.33 11.28
CA ALA A 248 27.53 37.00 12.29
C ALA A 248 28.70 36.11 11.80
N ASP A 249 28.73 35.75 10.51
CA ASP A 249 29.81 34.92 9.94
C ASP A 249 30.55 35.65 8.81
N ASP A 250 31.31 36.67 9.17
CA ASP A 250 32.50 37.07 8.41
C ASP A 250 33.59 37.56 9.36
N GLY A 251 34.70 36.82 9.42
CA GLY A 251 35.95 37.30 10.02
C GLY A 251 36.71 36.30 10.89
N SER A 252 37.47 35.40 10.26
CA SER A 252 38.92 35.29 10.55
C SER A 252 39.71 34.56 9.48
#